data_AF-A0A3N5QYQ5-F1
#
_entry.id   AF-A0A3N5QYQ5-F1
#
_cell.length_a   1.000
_cell.length_b   1.000
_cell.length_c   1.000
_cell.angle_alpha   90.00
_cell.angle_beta   90.00
_cell.angle_gamma   90.00
#
_symmetry.space_group_name_H-M   'P 1'
#
loop_
_entity.id
_entity.type
_entity.pdbx_description
1 polymer ?
#
loop_
_entity_poly.entity_id
_entity_poly.type
_entity_poly.pdbx_seq_one_letter_code
_entity_poly.pdbx_strand_id
1 'polypeptide(L)'
;MSEPFTWDDSRHYDRGKVLSAKDLEDLGRFGRYLDSDNDGIPFRTIPGVHPLKGAYVTRGSSKDEYAAYTEDSAAYQRNMERLAHKFHTAQTLVHEPEFYQTNDTSKVGMIFFGTSTQSAIEARDLLRDKGVNVDAMRIRSFPFNEQVRHFIDKHETVYVIEQNRDAQMRSLLSIELNIDPLRFVSILNYDGLPITADFIVNSIAS
;
A
#
# COMPACT_ATOMS: atom_id res chain seq x y z
N MET A 1 -23.19 -14.53 -3.79
CA MET A 1 -22.52 -15.71 -4.39
C MET A 1 -21.68 -15.18 -5.53
N SER A 2 -20.36 -15.37 -5.52
CA SER A 2 -19.51 -14.98 -6.65
C SER A 2 -19.64 -15.98 -7.79
N GLU A 3 -19.30 -15.57 -9.01
CA GLU A 3 -19.20 -16.50 -10.14
C GLU A 3 -18.14 -17.59 -9.88
N PRO A 4 -18.32 -18.80 -10.45
CA PRO A 4 -17.32 -19.85 -10.39
C PRO A 4 -15.98 -19.38 -10.97
N PHE A 5 -14.89 -19.70 -10.27
CA PHE A 5 -13.55 -19.41 -10.75
C PHE A 5 -13.25 -20.22 -12.03
N THR A 6 -12.95 -19.51 -13.11
CA THR A 6 -12.54 -20.12 -14.38
C THR A 6 -11.02 -20.02 -14.50
N TRP A 7 -10.36 -21.17 -14.61
CA TRP A 7 -8.92 -21.24 -14.86
C TRP A 7 -8.63 -20.91 -16.33
N ASP A 8 -7.59 -20.10 -16.55
CA ASP A 8 -7.12 -19.72 -17.88
C ASP A 8 -5.63 -20.08 -17.99
N ASP A 9 -5.33 -21.17 -18.70
CA ASP A 9 -3.97 -21.63 -18.95
C ASP A 9 -3.14 -20.65 -19.78
N SER A 10 -3.79 -19.76 -20.53
CA SER A 10 -3.11 -18.74 -21.35
C SER A 10 -2.70 -17.51 -20.54
N ARG A 11 -3.16 -17.39 -19.29
CA ARG A 11 -2.86 -16.24 -18.45
C ARG A 11 -1.39 -16.21 -18.04
N HIS A 12 -0.68 -15.22 -18.55
CA HIS A 12 0.67 -14.90 -18.11
C HIS A 12 0.63 -13.92 -16.94
N TYR A 13 1.23 -14.32 -15.82
CA TYR A 13 1.38 -13.46 -14.65
C TYR A 13 2.66 -12.63 -14.76
N ASP A 14 2.58 -11.36 -14.40
CA ASP A 14 3.78 -10.57 -14.13
C ASP A 14 4.46 -11.14 -12.87
N ARG A 15 5.65 -11.73 -13.06
CA ARG A 15 6.44 -12.34 -11.98
C ARG A 15 7.51 -11.38 -11.43
N GLY A 16 7.55 -10.15 -11.96
CA GLY A 16 8.57 -9.15 -11.71
C GLY A 16 9.94 -9.58 -12.23
N LYS A 17 10.99 -9.09 -11.57
CA LYS A 17 12.39 -9.30 -11.94
C LYS A 17 12.86 -10.73 -11.69
N VAL A 18 12.61 -11.62 -12.63
CA VAL A 18 13.04 -13.02 -12.58
C VAL A 18 14.06 -13.30 -13.68
N LEU A 19 15.27 -13.71 -13.29
CA LEU A 19 16.32 -14.09 -14.22
C LEU A 19 16.06 -15.49 -14.79
N SER A 20 16.22 -15.62 -16.09
CA SER A 20 16.22 -16.89 -16.82
C SER A 20 17.58 -17.57 -16.78
N ALA A 21 17.63 -18.81 -17.29
CA ALA A 21 18.89 -19.55 -17.46
C ALA A 21 19.89 -18.77 -18.33
N LYS A 22 19.40 -18.16 -19.40
CA LYS A 22 20.22 -17.36 -20.32
C LYS A 22 20.76 -16.10 -19.64
N ASP A 23 19.91 -15.38 -18.92
CA ASP A 23 20.33 -14.17 -18.21
C ASP A 23 21.46 -14.50 -17.20
N LEU A 24 21.38 -15.65 -16.53
CA LEU A 24 22.44 -16.12 -15.62
C LEU A 24 23.73 -16.52 -16.36
N GLU A 25 23.66 -16.95 -17.61
CA GLU A 25 24.86 -17.23 -18.40
C GLU A 25 25.60 -15.95 -18.77
N ASP A 26 24.85 -14.93 -19.16
CA ASP A 26 25.35 -13.60 -19.52
C ASP A 26 25.77 -12.79 -18.28
N LEU A 27 25.22 -13.11 -17.10
CA LEU A 27 25.56 -12.47 -15.83
C LEU A 27 26.86 -13.04 -15.24
N GLY A 28 27.79 -12.16 -14.86
CA GLY A 28 29.04 -12.57 -14.21
C GLY A 28 28.83 -13.22 -12.84
N ARG A 29 28.29 -12.46 -11.87
CA ARG A 29 28.01 -12.95 -10.51
C ARG A 29 26.59 -12.59 -10.09
N PHE A 30 25.80 -13.60 -9.76
CA PHE A 30 24.47 -13.38 -9.22
C PHE A 30 24.50 -12.96 -7.75
N GLY A 31 23.83 -11.87 -7.43
CA GLY A 31 23.60 -11.42 -6.05
C GLY A 31 22.11 -11.29 -5.76
N ARG A 32 21.59 -12.12 -4.85
CA ARG A 32 20.15 -12.15 -4.53
C ARG A 32 19.63 -10.81 -4.00
N TYR A 33 20.47 -10.07 -3.29
CA TYR A 33 20.11 -8.79 -2.67
C TYR A 33 20.84 -7.61 -3.35
N LEU A 34 21.48 -7.85 -4.49
CA LEU A 34 22.16 -6.84 -5.28
C LEU A 34 21.13 -6.03 -6.07
N ASP A 35 21.04 -4.74 -5.75
CA ASP A 35 20.14 -3.80 -6.43
C ASP A 35 20.86 -3.17 -7.63
N SER A 36 20.63 -3.75 -8.82
CA SER A 36 21.31 -3.31 -10.05
C SER A 36 20.59 -2.17 -10.77
N ASP A 37 19.28 -2.05 -10.57
CA ASP A 37 18.47 -1.01 -11.21
C ASP A 37 18.27 0.22 -10.31
N ASN A 38 18.80 0.17 -9.09
CA ASN A 38 18.69 1.23 -8.09
C ASN A 38 17.22 1.59 -7.80
N ASP A 39 16.40 0.57 -7.55
CA ASP A 39 14.99 0.72 -7.15
C ASP A 39 14.64 -0.03 -5.86
N GLY A 40 15.65 -0.62 -5.20
CA GLY A 40 15.55 -1.41 -3.99
C GLY A 40 15.00 -2.84 -4.21
N ILE A 41 14.59 -3.19 -5.43
CA ILE A 41 13.97 -4.47 -5.79
C ILE A 41 14.97 -5.29 -6.61
N PRO A 42 15.73 -6.21 -5.96
CA PRO A 42 16.72 -7.01 -6.64
C PRO A 42 16.07 -8.13 -7.46
N PHE A 43 16.75 -8.51 -8.55
CA PHE A 43 16.44 -9.70 -9.33
C PHE A 43 16.44 -10.97 -8.48
N ARG A 44 15.58 -11.91 -8.83
CA ARG A 44 15.53 -13.25 -8.21
C ARG A 44 15.63 -14.35 -9.25
N THR A 45 15.99 -15.52 -8.78
CA THR A 45 15.94 -16.77 -9.53
C THR A 45 14.88 -17.69 -8.92
N ILE A 46 14.33 -18.58 -9.73
CA ILE A 46 13.47 -19.69 -9.26
C ILE A 46 14.37 -20.91 -9.07
N PRO A 47 14.22 -21.68 -7.97
CA PRO A 47 14.99 -22.91 -7.78
C PRO A 47 14.96 -23.81 -9.01
N GLY A 48 16.13 -24.27 -9.45
CA GLY A 48 16.28 -25.12 -10.63
C GLY A 48 16.32 -24.40 -11.98
N VAL A 49 16.31 -23.06 -12.02
CA VAL A 49 16.39 -22.30 -13.29
C VAL A 49 17.69 -22.55 -14.07
N HIS A 50 18.79 -22.87 -13.37
CA HIS A 50 20.09 -23.13 -13.99
C HIS A 50 20.84 -24.22 -13.20
N PRO A 51 21.61 -25.13 -13.85
CA PRO A 51 22.29 -26.23 -13.16
C PRO A 51 23.39 -25.78 -12.19
N LEU A 52 24.06 -24.66 -12.46
CA LEU A 52 25.26 -24.23 -11.71
C LEU A 52 25.23 -22.79 -11.18
N LYS A 53 24.28 -21.96 -11.62
CA LYS A 53 24.27 -20.51 -11.37
C LYS A 53 22.96 -20.09 -10.73
N GLY A 54 22.94 -18.92 -10.11
CA GLY A 54 21.71 -18.36 -9.56
C GLY A 54 21.24 -18.98 -8.24
N ALA A 55 22.00 -19.91 -7.65
CA ALA A 55 21.73 -20.47 -6.33
C ALA A 55 22.10 -19.48 -5.22
N TYR A 56 21.32 -19.46 -4.14
CA TYR A 56 21.56 -18.63 -2.96
C TYR A 56 20.87 -19.23 -1.73
N VAL A 57 21.27 -18.78 -0.54
CA VAL A 57 20.66 -19.20 0.73
C VAL A 57 19.97 -18.01 1.38
N THR A 58 18.70 -18.17 1.74
CA THR A 58 17.97 -17.18 2.55
C THR A 58 18.28 -17.41 4.03
N ARG A 59 18.56 -16.33 4.76
CA ARG A 59 18.81 -16.38 6.21
C ARG A 59 18.12 -15.21 6.91
N GLY A 60 17.73 -15.43 8.16
CA GLY A 60 17.26 -14.35 9.04
C GLY A 60 18.39 -13.53 9.65
N SER A 61 19.60 -14.10 9.71
CA SER A 61 20.81 -13.39 10.13
C SER A 61 21.30 -12.41 9.07
N SER A 62 22.25 -11.53 9.45
CA SER A 62 22.79 -10.53 8.55
C SER A 62 23.51 -11.15 7.33
N LYS A 63 23.49 -10.42 6.23
CA LYS A 63 23.94 -10.86 4.91
C LYS A 63 24.35 -9.68 4.03
N ASP A 64 25.29 -9.95 3.12
CA ASP A 64 25.66 -9.03 2.05
C ASP A 64 24.72 -9.17 0.83
N GLU A 65 25.01 -8.42 -0.23
CA GLU A 65 24.29 -8.38 -1.49
C GLU A 65 24.28 -9.75 -2.22
N TYR A 66 25.25 -10.60 -1.92
CA TYR A 66 25.44 -11.93 -2.51
C TYR A 66 24.89 -13.05 -1.64
N ALA A 67 24.13 -12.72 -0.60
CA ALA A 67 23.61 -13.68 0.36
C ALA A 67 24.72 -14.49 1.06
N ALA A 68 25.91 -13.92 1.27
CA ALA A 68 26.94 -14.44 2.17
C ALA A 68 26.69 -13.96 3.61
N TYR A 69 27.04 -14.78 4.60
CA TYR A 69 26.86 -14.41 6.00
C TYR A 69 27.87 -13.35 6.37
N THR A 70 27.45 -12.32 7.11
CA THR A 70 28.34 -11.29 7.59
C THR A 70 27.80 -10.65 8.85
N GLU A 71 28.70 -10.28 9.77
CA GLU A 71 28.40 -9.44 10.94
C GLU A 71 28.92 -8.01 10.73
N ASP A 72 29.37 -7.68 9.52
CA ASP A 72 29.82 -6.34 9.17
C ASP A 72 28.69 -5.32 9.26
N SER A 73 28.96 -4.23 9.99
CA SER A 73 28.00 -3.15 10.21
C SER A 73 27.63 -2.43 8.92
N ALA A 74 28.60 -2.18 8.03
CA ALA A 74 28.35 -1.44 6.79
C ALA A 74 27.46 -2.24 5.83
N ALA A 75 27.66 -3.55 5.72
CA ALA A 75 26.79 -4.44 4.95
C ALA A 75 25.36 -4.47 5.51
N TYR A 76 25.21 -4.48 6.84
CA TYR A 76 23.90 -4.41 7.49
C TYR A 76 23.19 -3.09 7.15
N GLN A 77 23.88 -1.95 7.28
CA GLN A 77 23.33 -0.63 6.98
C GLN A 77 22.86 -0.53 5.53
N ARG A 78 23.70 -0.92 4.56
CA ARG A 78 23.32 -0.93 3.13
C ARG A 78 22.08 -1.79 2.87
N ASN A 79 21.95 -2.92 3.57
CA ASN A 79 20.77 -3.77 3.44
C ASN A 79 19.50 -3.09 3.93
N MET A 80 19.57 -2.39 5.06
CA MET A 80 18.45 -1.66 5.64
C MET A 80 18.05 -0.46 4.78
N GLU A 81 19.03 0.32 4.31
CA GLU A 81 18.80 1.45 3.39
C GLU A 81 18.15 0.98 2.08
N ARG A 82 18.61 -0.13 1.51
CA ARG A 82 17.96 -0.75 0.34
C ARG A 82 16.52 -1.17 0.62
N LEU A 83 16.22 -1.71 1.81
CA LEU A 83 14.85 -2.08 2.18
C LEU A 83 13.93 -0.86 2.31
N ALA A 84 14.44 0.24 2.86
CA ALA A 84 13.71 1.51 2.89
C ALA A 84 13.47 2.04 1.47
N HIS A 85 14.49 2.02 0.61
CA HIS A 85 14.36 2.41 -0.80
C HIS A 85 13.32 1.57 -1.53
N LYS A 86 13.34 0.24 -1.35
CA LYS A 86 12.33 -0.68 -1.90
C LYS A 86 10.91 -0.28 -1.48
N PHE A 87 10.75 0.13 -0.22
CA PHE A 87 9.45 0.55 0.31
C PHE A 87 8.99 1.86 -0.32
N HIS A 88 9.91 2.81 -0.53
CA HIS A 88 9.62 4.03 -1.26
C HIS A 88 9.21 3.74 -2.72
N THR A 89 9.99 2.94 -3.45
CA THR A 89 9.64 2.51 -4.83
C THR A 89 8.26 1.86 -4.89
N ALA A 90 7.93 1.01 -3.90
CA ALA A 90 6.66 0.31 -3.87
C ALA A 90 5.45 1.25 -3.87
N GLN A 91 5.56 2.49 -3.37
CA GLN A 91 4.51 3.53 -3.44
C GLN A 91 4.06 3.84 -4.86
N THR A 92 4.88 3.55 -5.87
CA THR A 92 4.56 3.76 -7.29
C THR A 92 4.01 2.51 -7.98
N LEU A 93 4.11 1.34 -7.33
CA LEU A 93 3.79 0.04 -7.92
C LEU A 93 2.49 -0.55 -7.34
N VAL A 94 2.18 -0.25 -6.08
CA VAL A 94 0.96 -0.72 -5.43
C VAL A 94 -0.26 0.03 -5.95
N HIS A 95 -1.44 -0.58 -5.79
CA HIS A 95 -2.70 0.01 -6.24
C HIS A 95 -2.93 1.41 -5.66
N GLU A 96 -3.06 2.40 -6.54
CA GLU A 96 -3.44 3.78 -6.23
C GLU A 96 -4.74 3.85 -5.40
N PRO A 97 -5.04 4.91 -4.66
CA PRO A 97 -6.36 5.07 -4.05
C PRO A 97 -7.48 5.20 -5.11
N GLU A 98 -8.73 4.93 -4.71
CA GLU A 98 -9.91 5.21 -5.55
C GLU A 98 -10.59 6.49 -5.08
N PHE A 99 -10.94 7.36 -6.03
CA PHE A 99 -11.68 8.60 -5.76
C PHE A 99 -13.14 8.47 -6.21
N TYR A 100 -14.06 9.03 -5.45
CA TYR A 100 -15.51 8.95 -5.71
C TYR A 100 -16.11 10.30 -6.15
N GLN A 101 -15.26 11.16 -6.71
CA GLN A 101 -15.58 12.46 -7.26
C GLN A 101 -14.69 12.70 -8.48
N THR A 102 -15.18 13.47 -9.46
CA THR A 102 -14.41 13.80 -10.67
C THR A 102 -13.47 14.99 -10.45
N ASN A 103 -13.92 15.97 -9.68
CA ASN A 103 -13.14 17.14 -9.26
C ASN A 103 -13.35 17.32 -7.75
N ASP A 104 -12.43 18.01 -7.09
CA ASP A 104 -12.62 18.38 -5.68
C ASP A 104 -13.80 19.37 -5.59
N THR A 105 -14.79 19.02 -4.78
CA THR A 105 -16.05 19.76 -4.65
C THR A 105 -16.20 20.40 -3.27
N SER A 106 -15.35 20.04 -2.32
CA SER A 106 -15.49 20.43 -0.92
C SER A 106 -14.15 20.73 -0.24
N LYS A 107 -14.21 21.47 0.86
CA LYS A 107 -13.11 21.58 1.82
C LYS A 107 -13.07 20.41 2.80
N VAL A 108 -14.08 19.55 2.77
CA VAL A 108 -14.21 18.39 3.64
C VAL A 108 -13.96 17.13 2.82
N GLY A 109 -13.02 16.31 3.29
CA GLY A 109 -12.72 15.00 2.73
C GLY A 109 -13.17 13.88 3.66
N MET A 110 -13.42 12.69 3.11
CA MET A 110 -13.57 11.45 3.86
C MET A 110 -12.68 10.36 3.28
N ILE A 111 -12.01 9.62 4.16
CA ILE A 111 -11.15 8.49 3.86
C ILE A 111 -11.76 7.23 4.47
N PHE A 112 -11.81 6.17 3.69
CA PHE A 112 -12.26 4.85 4.14
C PHE A 112 -11.45 3.74 3.47
N PHE A 113 -11.62 2.51 3.96
CA PHE A 113 -10.94 1.33 3.43
C PHE A 113 -11.70 0.06 3.78
N GLY A 114 -11.32 -1.05 3.14
CA GLY A 114 -11.90 -2.36 3.42
C GLY A 114 -13.41 -2.43 3.22
N THR A 115 -14.11 -3.07 4.15
CA THR A 115 -15.55 -3.36 4.07
C THR A 115 -16.45 -2.14 4.27
N SER A 116 -15.91 -1.02 4.76
CA SER A 116 -16.66 0.24 4.95
C SER A 116 -17.00 0.95 3.62
N THR A 117 -16.49 0.45 2.49
CA THR A 117 -16.63 1.06 1.17
C THR A 117 -18.08 1.38 0.79
N GLN A 118 -18.99 0.39 0.88
CA GLN A 118 -20.38 0.60 0.45
C GLN A 118 -21.11 1.60 1.33
N SER A 119 -21.01 1.45 2.65
CA SER A 119 -21.61 2.36 3.63
C SER A 119 -21.08 3.79 3.49
N ALA A 120 -19.79 3.95 3.18
CA ALA A 120 -19.17 5.25 2.98
C ALA A 120 -19.66 5.94 1.69
N ILE A 121 -19.81 5.20 0.60
CA ILE A 121 -20.35 5.72 -0.66
C ILE A 121 -21.80 6.15 -0.49
N GLU A 122 -22.62 5.30 0.15
CA GLU A 122 -24.01 5.62 0.45
C GLU A 122 -24.12 6.85 1.37
N ALA A 123 -23.29 6.93 2.42
CA ALA A 123 -23.24 8.10 3.29
C ALA A 123 -22.89 9.40 2.54
N ARG A 124 -21.96 9.35 1.59
CA ARG A 124 -21.62 10.49 0.72
C ARG A 124 -22.84 10.97 -0.07
N ASP A 125 -23.59 10.04 -0.66
CA ASP A 125 -24.78 10.37 -1.43
C ASP A 125 -25.88 10.96 -0.53
N LEU A 126 -26.10 10.39 0.66
CA LEU A 126 -27.06 10.92 1.64
C LEU A 126 -26.68 12.31 2.17
N LEU A 127 -25.39 12.58 2.39
CA LEU A 127 -24.90 13.91 2.79
C LEU A 127 -25.11 14.93 1.68
N ARG A 128 -24.81 14.57 0.43
CA ARG A 128 -25.05 15.42 -0.74
C ARG A 128 -26.53 15.80 -0.87
N ASP A 129 -27.43 14.84 -0.68
CA ASP A 129 -28.88 15.09 -0.73
C ASP A 129 -29.36 16.02 0.41
N LYS A 130 -28.60 16.11 1.50
CA LYS A 130 -28.79 17.09 2.59
C LYS A 130 -28.05 18.42 2.37
N GLY A 131 -27.39 18.61 1.22
CA GLY A 131 -26.63 19.82 0.89
C GLY A 131 -25.22 19.87 1.48
N VAL A 132 -24.70 18.77 2.01
CA VAL A 132 -23.35 18.66 2.55
C VAL A 132 -22.47 17.92 1.53
N ASN A 133 -21.59 18.64 0.84
CA ASN A 133 -20.64 18.03 -0.09
C ASN A 133 -19.40 17.53 0.66
N VAL A 134 -19.02 16.28 0.39
CA VAL A 134 -17.81 15.66 0.93
C VAL A 134 -17.11 14.90 -0.19
N ASP A 135 -15.83 15.19 -0.40
CA ASP A 135 -14.99 14.44 -1.33
C ASP A 135 -14.51 13.16 -0.66
N ALA A 136 -14.45 12.06 -1.40
CA ALA A 136 -14.28 10.71 -0.87
C ALA A 136 -13.09 9.99 -1.52
N MET A 137 -12.27 9.35 -0.68
CA MET A 137 -11.14 8.53 -1.11
C MET A 137 -11.13 7.19 -0.39
N ARG A 138 -10.97 6.11 -1.16
CA ARG A 138 -10.73 4.76 -0.63
C ARG A 138 -9.25 4.41 -0.72
N ILE A 139 -8.65 4.07 0.41
CA ILE A 139 -7.30 3.50 0.45
C ILE A 139 -7.36 2.04 -0.01
N ARG A 140 -6.47 1.67 -0.94
CA ARG A 140 -6.36 0.29 -1.45
C ARG A 140 -5.09 -0.44 -1.04
N SER A 141 -4.03 0.28 -0.68
CA SER A 141 -2.72 -0.32 -0.46
C SER A 141 -1.87 0.46 0.54
N PHE A 142 -0.84 -0.22 1.04
CA PHE A 142 0.26 0.36 1.81
C PHE A 142 1.58 -0.22 1.23
N PRO A 143 2.64 0.58 1.05
CA PRO A 143 2.79 1.99 1.42
C PRO A 143 1.88 2.92 0.61
N PHE A 144 1.53 4.08 1.19
CA PHE A 144 0.59 5.01 0.55
C PHE A 144 1.19 5.64 -0.70
N ASN A 145 0.42 5.65 -1.79
CA ASN A 145 0.76 6.45 -2.97
C ASN A 145 0.69 7.94 -2.65
N GLU A 146 1.43 8.78 -3.39
CA GLU A 146 1.46 10.23 -3.23
C GLU A 146 0.07 10.88 -3.32
N GLN A 147 -0.85 10.28 -4.10
CA GLN A 147 -2.20 10.79 -4.27
C GLN A 147 -3.00 10.83 -2.95
N VAL A 148 -2.66 9.97 -1.97
CA VAL A 148 -3.25 10.01 -0.62
C VAL A 148 -2.88 11.31 0.09
N ARG A 149 -1.61 11.72 0.02
CA ARG A 149 -1.13 12.98 0.59
C ARG A 149 -1.77 14.17 -0.09
N HIS A 150 -1.79 14.18 -1.42
CA HIS A 150 -2.43 15.23 -2.22
C HIS A 150 -3.90 15.42 -1.89
N PHE A 151 -4.63 14.31 -1.71
CA PHE A 151 -6.01 14.38 -1.26
C PHE A 151 -6.11 15.08 0.10
N ILE A 152 -5.30 14.69 1.08
CA ILE A 152 -5.38 15.27 2.44
C ILE A 152 -5.05 16.77 2.43
N ASP A 153 -4.03 17.19 1.69
CA ASP A 153 -3.59 18.59 1.63
C ASP A 153 -4.63 19.54 1.01
N LYS A 154 -5.47 19.05 0.09
CA LYS A 154 -6.53 19.85 -0.55
C LYS A 154 -7.74 20.15 0.33
N HIS A 155 -7.98 19.32 1.33
CA HIS A 155 -9.08 19.48 2.26
C HIS A 155 -8.60 20.26 3.49
N GLU A 156 -9.50 20.86 4.24
CA GLU A 156 -9.24 21.49 5.54
C GLU A 156 -9.47 20.48 6.67
N THR A 157 -10.48 19.63 6.53
CA THR A 157 -10.81 18.56 7.48
C THR A 157 -11.00 17.25 6.74
N VAL A 158 -10.41 16.17 7.26
CA VAL A 158 -10.54 14.84 6.67
C VAL A 158 -11.12 13.88 7.71
N TYR A 159 -12.31 13.36 7.44
CA TYR A 159 -12.90 12.30 8.24
C TYR A 159 -12.25 10.97 7.89
N VAL A 160 -11.77 10.22 8.88
CA VAL A 160 -11.20 8.89 8.69
C VAL A 160 -12.17 7.86 9.28
N ILE A 161 -12.82 7.11 8.38
CA ILE A 161 -13.84 6.13 8.72
C ILE A 161 -13.18 4.78 8.93
N GLU A 162 -13.26 4.26 10.16
CA GLU A 162 -12.56 3.04 10.55
C GLU A 162 -13.43 2.13 11.41
N GLN A 163 -13.26 0.83 11.20
CA GLN A 163 -13.91 -0.19 12.03
C GLN A 163 -12.95 -0.76 13.08
N ASN A 164 -12.36 0.13 13.89
CA ASN A 164 -11.51 -0.23 15.02
C ASN A 164 -11.60 0.86 16.11
N ARG A 165 -11.23 0.50 17.35
CA ARG A 165 -11.31 1.40 18.52
C ARG A 165 -10.23 2.48 18.52
N ASP A 166 -9.05 2.19 17.96
CA ASP A 166 -7.83 2.97 18.23
C ASP A 166 -7.46 3.97 17.13
N ALA A 167 -8.31 4.13 16.09
CA ALA A 167 -8.03 4.97 14.92
C ALA A 167 -6.69 4.64 14.25
N GLN A 168 -6.47 3.35 13.95
CA GLN A 168 -5.18 2.86 13.47
C GLN A 168 -4.79 3.46 12.12
N MET A 169 -5.72 3.63 11.18
CA MET A 169 -5.46 4.23 9.87
C MET A 169 -5.15 5.72 10.01
N ARG A 170 -5.87 6.47 10.85
CA ARG A 170 -5.50 7.86 11.18
C ARG A 170 -4.06 7.94 11.69
N SER A 171 -3.67 7.02 12.57
CA SER A 171 -2.31 6.98 13.12
C SER A 171 -1.28 6.70 12.03
N LEU A 172 -1.52 5.70 11.17
CA LEU A 172 -0.66 5.39 10.03
C LEU A 172 -0.55 6.57 9.06
N LEU A 173 -1.67 7.21 8.69
CA LEU A 173 -1.66 8.40 7.82
C LEU A 173 -0.83 9.53 8.41
N SER A 174 -0.96 9.78 9.72
CA SER A 174 -0.23 10.85 10.39
C SER A 174 1.28 10.56 10.45
N ILE A 175 1.66 9.32 10.80
CA ILE A 175 3.07 8.91 10.94
C ILE A 175 3.76 8.82 9.58
N GLU A 176 3.16 8.09 8.63
CA GLU A 176 3.81 7.73 7.36
C GLU A 176 3.85 8.92 6.39
N LEU A 177 2.86 9.81 6.46
CA LEU A 177 2.81 11.00 5.61
C LEU A 177 3.30 12.27 6.32
N ASN A 178 3.71 12.17 7.59
CA ASN A 178 4.09 13.30 8.44
C ASN A 178 3.04 14.44 8.40
N ILE A 179 1.80 14.08 8.70
CA ILE A 179 0.64 14.99 8.71
C ILE A 179 0.21 15.21 10.17
N ASP A 180 -0.11 16.46 10.52
CA ASP A 180 -0.64 16.80 11.83
C ASP A 180 -1.93 15.98 12.11
N PRO A 181 -1.98 15.16 13.18
CA PRO A 181 -3.15 14.39 13.52
C PRO A 181 -4.44 15.21 13.72
N LEU A 182 -4.34 16.51 13.96
CA LEU A 182 -5.48 17.43 14.08
C LEU A 182 -6.19 17.68 12.73
N ARG A 183 -5.53 17.37 11.60
CA ARG A 183 -6.16 17.37 10.27
C ARG A 183 -7.25 16.32 10.11
N PHE A 184 -7.27 15.32 10.98
CA PHE A 184 -8.14 14.16 10.89
C PHE A 184 -9.19 14.13 12.00
N VAL A 185 -10.43 13.82 11.62
CA VAL A 185 -11.53 13.52 12.53
C VAL A 185 -11.89 12.06 12.38
N SER A 186 -11.74 11.27 13.44
CA SER A 186 -12.02 9.83 13.38
C SER A 186 -13.50 9.53 13.53
N ILE A 187 -14.05 8.71 12.63
CA ILE A 187 -15.37 8.09 12.73
C ILE A 187 -15.15 6.61 13.00
N LEU A 188 -15.34 6.20 14.25
CA LEU A 188 -14.97 4.89 14.74
C LEU A 188 -16.20 4.03 15.01
N ASN A 189 -16.28 2.87 14.35
CA ASN A 189 -17.28 1.85 14.67
C ASN A 189 -16.59 0.57 15.18
N TYR A 190 -16.95 0.11 16.37
CA TYR A 190 -16.32 -1.06 16.99
C TYR A 190 -17.29 -1.84 17.89
N ASP A 191 -18.58 -1.77 17.58
CA ASP A 191 -19.67 -2.46 18.29
C ASP A 191 -19.85 -3.93 17.85
N GLY A 192 -19.01 -4.41 16.92
CA GLY A 192 -19.07 -5.76 16.37
C GLY A 192 -19.99 -5.91 15.16
N LEU A 193 -20.68 -4.84 14.74
CA LEU A 193 -21.50 -4.82 13.54
C LEU A 193 -20.82 -4.04 12.41
N PRO A 194 -21.19 -4.29 11.14
CA PRO A 194 -20.76 -3.44 10.04
C PRO A 194 -21.25 -2.00 10.22
N ILE A 195 -20.36 -1.03 10.00
CA ILE A 195 -20.70 0.39 10.01
C ILE A 195 -21.79 0.69 8.95
N THR A 196 -22.80 1.47 9.33
CA THR A 196 -23.90 1.86 8.44
C THR A 196 -23.68 3.25 7.85
N ALA A 197 -24.34 3.54 6.72
CA ALA A 197 -24.31 4.86 6.12
C ALA A 197 -24.87 5.92 7.09
N ASP A 198 -25.99 5.63 7.76
CA ASP A 198 -26.61 6.52 8.74
C ASP A 198 -25.66 6.90 9.88
N PHE A 199 -24.87 5.95 10.38
CA PHE A 199 -23.90 6.23 11.43
C PHE A 199 -22.85 7.24 10.95
N ILE A 200 -22.33 7.08 9.73
CA ILE A 200 -21.35 7.99 9.13
C ILE A 200 -21.97 9.37 8.92
N VAL A 201 -23.17 9.44 8.35
CA VAL A 201 -23.90 10.71 8.12
C VAL A 201 -24.10 11.47 9.42
N ASN A 202 -24.60 10.81 10.46
CA ASN A 202 -24.84 11.44 11.76
C ASN A 202 -23.54 11.92 12.41
N SER A 203 -22.43 11.20 12.20
CA SER A 203 -21.11 11.58 12.73
C SER A 203 -20.50 12.79 12.04
N ILE A 204 -20.83 13.02 10.76
CA ILE A 204 -20.34 14.17 9.99
C ILE A 204 -21.23 15.41 10.18
N ALA A 205 -22.53 15.22 10.35
CA ALA A 205 -23.51 16.30 10.50
C ALA A 205 -23.64 16.87 11.92
N SER A 206 -22.97 16.26 12.91
CA SER A 206 -22.94 16.70 14.32
C SER A 206 -21.80 17.68 14.56
#